data_AF-A0A0A7LFR2-F1
#
_entry.id   AF-A0A0A7LFR2-F1
#
_cell.length_a   1.000
_cell.length_b   1.000
_cell.length_c   1.000
_cell.angle_alpha   90.00
_cell.angle_beta   90.00
_cell.angle_gamma   90.00
#
_symmetry.space_group_name_H-M   'P 1'
#
loop_
_entity.id
_entity.type
_entity.pdbx_description
1 polymer ?
#
loop_
_entity_poly.entity_id
_entity_poly.type
_entity_poly.pdbx_seq_one_letter_code
_entity_poly.pdbx_strand_id
1 'polypeptide(L)'
;MTKMSDECPRCREYAANGSSYCGSCGRALGHSGSRNGAVKNSRRGLSSVILQFACVIVVLIVIVELITLFAKSGDVFSLLKDVELPFFLLVPSPEIVFSIGILGPQIYWILVIIIIFSSAVFAIWKFFVETEKNGGLSEPNASENTAFFWVCVSLCAMLTIHYIIVFILTNMLGVEVTTPDFGSVTEQVFGFANAAVWEEMVTRLLYIGGPIAIISLIMTRKIDSLKCLLGGFGMSRTAVLFIIISSIIFGAAHYSGWDNQAWKVLTATIMGLFFGYVFVRFGLYASILLHFITDFWSSFDWIGLGGIGIILAFLLIGFGFVALYYILKRIIGSKESIAGMPLFKNGLIEDK
;
A
#
# COMPACT_ATOMS: atom_id res chain seq x y z
N MET A 1 -17.55 -26.12 38.72
CA MET A 1 -17.92 -25.94 37.30
C MET A 1 -16.98 -24.92 36.68
N THR A 2 -15.96 -25.39 35.99
CA THR A 2 -14.90 -24.61 35.35
C THR A 2 -15.41 -23.99 34.04
N LYS A 3 -15.31 -22.66 33.90
CA LYS A 3 -15.55 -21.93 32.64
C LYS A 3 -14.55 -22.40 31.58
N MET A 4 -14.97 -23.24 30.64
CA MET A 4 -14.20 -23.60 29.45
C MET A 4 -14.37 -22.51 28.36
N SER A 5 -13.39 -21.60 28.35
CA SER A 5 -12.86 -20.76 27.27
C SER A 5 -13.68 -20.58 25.96
N ASP A 6 -14.17 -19.35 25.76
CA ASP A 6 -14.55 -18.74 24.48
C ASP A 6 -13.32 -18.35 23.62
N GLU A 7 -12.41 -19.29 23.37
CA GLU A 7 -11.27 -19.10 22.46
C GLU A 7 -11.49 -19.89 21.19
N CYS A 8 -11.69 -19.21 20.06
CA CYS A 8 -11.79 -19.91 18.78
C CYS A 8 -10.45 -20.59 18.46
N PRO A 9 -10.47 -21.89 18.09
CA PRO A 9 -9.29 -22.74 18.01
C PRO A 9 -8.30 -22.27 16.93
N ARG A 10 -8.79 -21.56 15.90
CA ARG A 10 -7.98 -21.06 14.79
C ARG A 10 -7.42 -19.67 15.02
N CYS A 11 -7.83 -18.94 16.06
CA CYS A 11 -7.29 -17.61 16.35
C CYS A 11 -5.73 -17.66 16.47
N ARG A 12 -5.12 -18.77 16.96
CA ARG A 12 -3.66 -18.97 16.99
C ARG A 12 -3.01 -19.23 15.63
N GLU A 13 -3.64 -20.04 14.77
CA GLU A 13 -3.17 -20.33 13.40
C GLU A 13 -3.08 -19.03 12.59
N TYR A 14 -4.13 -18.20 12.68
CA TYR A 14 -4.17 -16.91 12.01
C TYR A 14 -3.16 -15.90 12.58
N ALA A 15 -2.92 -15.93 13.89
CA ALA A 15 -1.88 -15.10 14.53
C ALA A 15 -0.48 -15.54 14.08
N ALA A 16 -0.23 -16.85 13.99
CA ALA A 16 1.03 -17.41 13.49
C ALA A 16 1.30 -17.02 12.02
N ASN A 17 0.24 -16.87 11.23
CA ASN A 17 0.29 -16.40 9.85
C ASN A 17 0.32 -14.86 9.72
N GLY A 18 0.52 -14.13 10.83
CA GLY A 18 0.66 -12.67 10.84
C GLY A 18 -0.62 -11.90 10.51
N SER A 19 -1.80 -12.50 10.70
CA SER A 19 -3.07 -11.82 10.46
C SER A 19 -3.44 -10.94 11.66
N SER A 20 -3.81 -9.68 11.42
CA SER A 20 -4.31 -8.76 12.47
C SER A 20 -5.68 -9.16 13.02
N TYR A 21 -6.40 -10.00 12.27
CA TYR A 21 -7.69 -10.55 12.64
C TYR A 21 -7.69 -12.05 12.36
N CYS A 22 -8.39 -12.79 13.20
CA CYS A 22 -8.63 -14.18 12.89
C CYS A 22 -9.67 -14.22 11.79
N GLY A 23 -9.30 -14.77 10.64
CA GLY A 23 -10.26 -15.06 9.59
C GLY A 23 -11.21 -16.20 9.97
N SER A 24 -11.17 -16.70 11.21
CA SER A 24 -12.19 -17.57 11.78
C SER A 24 -13.17 -16.92 12.74
N CYS A 25 -12.65 -16.30 13.78
CA CYS A 25 -13.50 -15.69 14.79
C CYS A 25 -13.86 -14.22 14.49
N GLY A 26 -13.24 -13.58 13.49
CA GLY A 26 -13.32 -12.12 13.28
C GLY A 26 -12.68 -11.30 14.41
N ARG A 27 -12.24 -11.97 15.49
CA ARG A 27 -11.59 -11.38 16.66
C ARG A 27 -10.29 -10.72 16.22
N ALA A 28 -10.09 -9.49 16.68
CA ALA A 28 -8.80 -8.82 16.61
C ALA A 28 -7.78 -9.70 17.32
N LEU A 29 -6.79 -10.16 16.56
CA LEU A 29 -5.67 -10.89 17.11
C LEU A 29 -4.71 -9.81 17.55
N GLY A 30 -4.78 -9.46 18.85
CA GLY A 30 -3.66 -8.77 19.47
C GLY A 30 -2.40 -9.54 19.07
N HIS A 31 -1.35 -8.84 18.64
CA HIS A 31 -0.08 -9.45 18.25
C HIS A 31 0.54 -10.17 19.46
N SER A 32 0.00 -11.33 19.84
CA SER A 32 0.62 -12.28 20.72
C SER A 32 1.68 -12.93 19.86
N GLY A 33 2.88 -12.35 19.93
CA GLY A 33 4.06 -12.85 19.23
C GLY A 33 4.12 -14.36 19.35
N SER A 34 4.20 -15.02 18.20
CA SER A 34 4.53 -16.44 18.11
C SER A 34 5.92 -16.65 18.72
N ARG A 35 5.96 -16.78 20.04
CA ARG A 35 6.98 -17.53 20.76
C ARG A 35 6.59 -19.00 20.60
N ASN A 36 7.23 -19.68 19.65
CA ASN A 36 7.65 -21.08 19.69
C ASN A 36 7.56 -21.70 18.29
N GLY A 37 8.73 -21.90 17.67
CA GLY A 37 8.87 -22.63 16.42
C GLY A 37 9.87 -22.04 15.43
N ALA A 38 10.51 -20.90 15.74
CA ALA A 38 11.60 -20.40 14.92
C ALA A 38 12.77 -21.37 15.03
N VAL A 39 12.93 -22.20 13.99
CA VAL A 39 14.18 -22.88 13.65
C VAL A 39 15.30 -21.85 13.82
N LYS A 40 16.13 -22.05 14.85
CA LYS A 40 17.39 -21.34 15.07
C LYS A 40 18.33 -21.70 13.90
N ASN A 41 18.10 -21.08 12.76
CA ASN A 41 19.03 -21.05 11.62
C ASN A 41 18.87 -19.70 10.90
N SER A 42 18.97 -18.60 11.64
CA SER A 42 19.15 -17.29 11.03
C SER A 42 20.65 -16.99 11.01
N ARG A 43 21.34 -17.43 9.95
CA ARG A 43 22.42 -16.57 9.43
C ARG A 43 21.77 -15.21 9.22
N ARG A 44 22.34 -14.13 9.79
CA ARG A 44 21.93 -12.74 9.56
C ARG A 44 21.47 -12.62 8.11
N GLY A 45 20.16 -12.43 7.91
CA GLY A 45 19.64 -12.16 6.58
C GLY A 45 20.12 -10.76 6.22
N LEU A 46 21.31 -10.64 5.62
CA LEU A 46 21.92 -9.37 5.24
C LEU A 46 20.92 -8.47 4.49
N SER A 47 20.07 -9.09 3.67
CA SER A 47 18.96 -8.43 2.98
C SER A 47 17.97 -7.76 3.93
N SER A 48 17.59 -8.39 5.03
CA SER A 48 16.62 -7.82 5.97
C SER A 48 17.19 -6.63 6.74
N VAL A 49 18.46 -6.68 7.14
CA VAL A 49 19.16 -5.54 7.76
C VAL A 49 19.26 -4.35 6.80
N ILE A 50 19.62 -4.59 5.54
CA ILE A 50 19.68 -3.53 4.51
C ILE A 50 18.30 -2.90 4.31
N LEU A 51 17.23 -3.71 4.26
CA LEU A 51 15.87 -3.22 4.08
C LEU A 51 15.33 -2.47 5.31
N GLN A 52 15.73 -2.87 6.52
CA GLN A 52 15.45 -2.09 7.74
C GLN A 52 16.11 -0.71 7.70
N PHE A 53 17.35 -0.64 7.23
CA PHE A 53 18.02 0.65 7.05
C PHE A 53 17.31 1.52 6.00
N ALA A 54 16.84 0.92 4.90
CA ALA A 54 16.01 1.61 3.92
C ALA A 54 14.73 2.18 4.56
N CYS A 55 14.10 1.48 5.52
CA CYS A 55 12.94 1.99 6.23
C CYS A 55 13.23 3.30 6.97
N VAL A 56 14.40 3.43 7.62
CA VAL A 56 14.78 4.66 8.31
C VAL A 56 14.91 5.84 7.34
N ILE A 57 15.46 5.60 6.15
CA ILE A 57 15.56 6.62 5.10
C ILE A 57 14.16 7.01 4.60
N VAL A 58 13.28 6.03 4.38
CA VAL A 58 11.90 6.28 3.95
C VAL A 58 11.11 7.05 5.02
N VAL A 59 11.35 6.84 6.32
CA VAL A 59 10.75 7.68 7.37
C VAL A 59 11.12 9.15 7.17
N LEU A 60 12.39 9.46 6.86
CA LEU A 60 12.82 10.83 6.63
C LEU A 60 12.17 11.44 5.39
N ILE A 61 12.03 10.66 4.31
CA ILE A 61 11.32 11.07 3.09
C ILE A 61 9.86 11.41 3.41
N VAL A 62 9.14 10.51 4.09
CA VAL A 62 7.75 10.73 4.50
C VAL A 62 7.61 12.00 5.34
N ILE A 63 8.53 12.26 6.25
CA ILE A 63 8.51 13.49 7.06
C ILE A 63 8.61 14.74 6.18
N VAL A 64 9.52 14.76 5.21
CA VAL A 64 9.68 15.88 4.27
C VAL A 64 8.42 16.07 3.41
N GLU A 65 7.84 14.98 2.91
CA GLU A 65 6.62 15.01 2.10
C GLU A 65 5.42 15.53 2.91
N LEU A 66 5.25 15.07 4.16
CA LEU A 66 4.18 15.54 5.05
C LEU A 66 4.35 17.02 5.42
N ILE A 67 5.58 17.47 5.69
CA ILE A 67 5.87 18.90 5.93
C ILE A 67 5.51 19.71 4.68
N THR A 68 5.87 19.23 3.50
CA THR A 68 5.57 19.92 2.23
C THR A 68 4.06 19.99 1.97
N LEU A 69 3.35 18.88 2.16
CA LEU A 69 1.88 18.81 2.06
C LEU A 69 1.22 19.82 3.00
N PHE A 70 1.66 19.88 4.26
CA PHE A 70 1.11 20.81 5.24
C PHE A 70 1.44 22.27 4.88
N ALA A 71 2.68 22.57 4.52
CA ALA A 71 3.12 23.92 4.19
C ALA A 71 2.37 24.50 2.97
N LYS A 72 2.06 23.67 1.97
CA LYS A 72 1.35 24.08 0.76
C LYS A 72 -0.18 23.92 0.83
N SER A 73 -0.69 23.35 1.94
CA SER A 73 -2.12 23.06 2.12
C SER A 73 -3.02 24.30 2.00
N GLY A 74 -2.55 25.46 2.50
CA GLY A 74 -3.32 26.71 2.47
C GLY A 74 -3.57 27.24 1.06
N ASP A 75 -2.60 27.09 0.18
CA ASP A 75 -2.73 27.48 -1.24
C ASP A 75 -3.75 26.58 -1.94
N VAL A 76 -3.71 25.27 -1.69
CA VAL A 76 -4.69 24.32 -2.23
C VAL A 76 -6.08 24.62 -1.69
N PHE A 77 -6.20 24.90 -0.39
CA PHE A 77 -7.48 25.25 0.22
C PHE A 77 -8.12 26.49 -0.44
N SER A 78 -7.28 27.46 -0.82
CA SER A 78 -7.71 28.67 -1.53
C SER A 78 -8.08 28.37 -2.98
N LEU A 79 -7.29 27.55 -3.68
CA LEU A 79 -7.57 27.10 -5.05
C LEU A 79 -8.94 26.42 -5.16
N LEU A 80 -9.27 25.56 -4.20
CA LEU A 80 -10.48 24.73 -4.24
C LEU A 80 -11.79 25.50 -3.94
N LYS A 81 -11.72 26.79 -3.60
CA LYS A 81 -12.91 27.60 -3.29
C LYS A 81 -13.86 27.74 -4.47
N ASP A 82 -13.30 27.89 -5.66
CA ASP A 82 -14.04 28.21 -6.89
C ASP A 82 -14.00 27.06 -7.91
N VAL A 83 -13.67 25.85 -7.45
CA VAL A 83 -13.53 24.65 -8.29
C VAL A 83 -14.68 23.68 -8.01
N GLU A 84 -15.25 23.11 -9.06
CA GLU A 84 -16.09 21.93 -8.93
C GLU A 84 -15.20 20.68 -8.99
N LEU A 85 -15.26 19.85 -7.94
CA LEU A 85 -14.41 18.68 -7.82
C LEU A 85 -15.13 17.41 -8.32
N PRO A 86 -14.71 16.83 -9.47
CA PRO A 86 -15.28 15.59 -9.96
C PRO A 86 -14.77 14.37 -9.19
N PHE A 87 -15.68 13.44 -8.92
CA PHE A 87 -15.40 12.11 -8.39
C PHE A 87 -15.67 11.08 -9.49
N PHE A 88 -14.65 10.27 -9.78
CA PHE A 88 -14.69 9.30 -10.87
C PHE A 88 -14.62 7.87 -10.36
N LEU A 89 -15.08 6.95 -11.20
CA LEU A 89 -14.96 5.52 -11.03
C LEU A 89 -14.21 4.93 -12.24
N LEU A 90 -13.44 3.87 -12.04
CA LEU A 90 -12.52 3.35 -13.08
C LEU A 90 -13.15 2.19 -13.85
N VAL A 91 -13.73 2.43 -15.03
CA VAL A 91 -14.33 1.39 -15.89
C VAL A 91 -14.13 1.68 -17.38
N PRO A 92 -13.12 1.08 -18.05
CA PRO A 92 -11.73 0.92 -17.60
C PRO A 92 -10.95 2.25 -17.61
N SER A 93 -11.58 3.33 -18.09
CA SER A 93 -11.15 4.73 -17.99
C SER A 93 -11.79 5.41 -16.77
N PRO A 94 -11.27 6.58 -16.33
CA PRO A 94 -11.94 7.41 -15.34
C PRO A 94 -13.25 7.97 -15.89
N GLU A 95 -14.38 7.55 -15.31
CA GLU A 95 -15.71 8.04 -15.64
C GLU A 95 -16.25 8.88 -14.48
N ILE A 96 -16.60 10.14 -14.73
CA ILE A 96 -17.14 11.04 -13.70
C ILE A 96 -18.53 10.53 -13.29
N VAL A 97 -18.71 10.26 -11.99
CA VAL A 97 -19.97 9.77 -11.42
C VAL A 97 -20.77 10.90 -10.80
N PHE A 98 -20.08 11.79 -10.08
CA PHE A 98 -20.68 12.98 -9.49
C PHE A 98 -19.60 14.04 -9.27
N SER A 99 -20.03 15.26 -8.98
CA SER A 99 -19.14 16.36 -8.63
C SER A 99 -19.66 17.06 -7.38
N ILE A 100 -18.75 17.65 -6.61
CA ILE A 100 -19.09 18.50 -5.47
C ILE A 100 -18.58 19.91 -5.70
N GLY A 101 -19.42 20.90 -5.41
CA GLY A 101 -19.06 22.32 -5.47
C GLY A 101 -19.20 23.03 -4.12
N ILE A 102 -19.09 24.36 -4.15
CA ILE A 102 -19.25 25.24 -2.98
C ILE A 102 -18.15 24.96 -1.93
N LEU A 103 -18.51 24.56 -0.70
CA LEU A 103 -17.56 24.24 0.37
C LEU A 103 -17.11 22.76 0.33
N GLY A 104 -17.73 21.94 -0.51
CA GLY A 104 -17.45 20.50 -0.61
C GLY A 104 -15.96 20.18 -0.87
N PRO A 105 -15.33 20.76 -1.90
CA PRO A 105 -13.92 20.51 -2.22
C PRO A 105 -12.97 20.86 -1.07
N GLN A 106 -13.23 21.95 -0.36
CA GLN A 106 -12.42 22.39 0.79
C GLN A 106 -12.54 21.44 1.99
N ILE A 107 -13.75 20.98 2.31
CA ILE A 107 -13.97 19.97 3.36
C ILE A 107 -13.29 18.66 2.98
N TYR A 108 -13.44 18.24 1.72
CA TYR A 108 -12.80 17.05 1.19
C TYR A 108 -11.26 17.14 1.28
N TRP A 109 -10.67 18.27 0.95
CA TRP A 109 -9.23 18.49 1.08
C TRP A 109 -8.73 18.32 2.51
N ILE A 110 -9.45 18.83 3.50
CA ILE A 110 -9.12 18.61 4.92
C ILE A 110 -9.15 17.12 5.25
N LEU A 111 -10.13 16.37 4.74
CA LEU A 111 -10.21 14.91 4.94
C LEU A 111 -9.03 14.17 4.29
N VAL A 112 -8.64 14.54 3.07
CA VAL A 112 -7.47 13.98 2.37
C VAL A 112 -6.21 14.14 3.23
N ILE A 113 -5.96 15.34 3.77
CA ILE A 113 -4.82 15.60 4.64
C ILE A 113 -4.88 14.72 5.89
N ILE A 114 -6.03 14.68 6.59
CA ILE A 114 -6.19 13.87 7.80
C ILE A 114 -5.92 12.38 7.51
N ILE A 115 -6.42 11.86 6.39
CA ILE A 115 -6.24 10.46 5.99
C ILE A 115 -4.76 10.15 5.72
N ILE A 116 -4.06 11.01 4.97
CA ILE A 116 -2.63 10.82 4.68
C ILE A 116 -1.81 10.89 5.98
N PHE A 117 -2.01 11.93 6.79
CA PHE A 117 -1.29 12.11 8.05
C PHE A 117 -1.53 10.95 9.01
N SER A 118 -2.78 10.54 9.21
CA SER A 118 -3.11 9.42 10.10
C SER A 118 -2.53 8.10 9.57
N SER A 119 -2.55 7.86 8.26
CA SER A 119 -1.96 6.67 7.64
C SER A 119 -0.44 6.61 7.86
N ALA A 120 0.26 7.72 7.62
CA ALA A 120 1.70 7.83 7.80
C ALA A 120 2.10 7.66 9.29
N VAL A 121 1.48 8.44 10.18
CA VAL A 121 1.76 8.40 11.62
C VAL A 121 1.48 7.01 12.18
N PHE A 122 0.34 6.40 11.83
CA PHE A 122 -0.01 5.08 12.32
C PHE A 122 0.98 4.01 11.84
N ALA A 123 1.35 4.01 10.54
CA ALA A 123 2.29 3.05 9.99
C ALA A 123 3.69 3.18 10.62
N ILE A 124 4.21 4.40 10.74
CA ILE A 124 5.54 4.68 11.31
C ILE A 124 5.56 4.37 12.81
N TRP A 125 4.56 4.80 13.57
CA TRP A 125 4.46 4.49 14.99
C TRP A 125 4.43 2.98 15.24
N LYS A 126 3.59 2.26 14.48
CA LYS A 126 3.52 0.79 14.54
C LYS A 126 4.85 0.12 14.21
N PHE A 127 5.55 0.62 13.18
CA PHE A 127 6.88 0.14 12.83
C PHE A 127 7.84 0.20 14.00
N PHE A 128 8.02 1.36 14.63
CA PHE A 128 8.96 1.51 15.73
C PHE A 128 8.55 0.71 16.97
N VAL A 129 7.27 0.73 17.34
CA VAL A 129 6.77 -0.01 18.51
C VAL A 129 6.94 -1.52 18.34
N GLU A 130 6.61 -2.07 17.17
CA GLU A 130 6.70 -3.51 16.95
C GLU A 130 8.14 -3.97 16.72
N THR A 131 8.96 -3.15 16.09
CA THR A 131 10.40 -3.41 15.94
C THR A 131 11.10 -3.46 17.30
N GLU A 132 10.82 -2.48 18.18
CA GLU A 132 11.39 -2.46 19.53
C GLU A 132 10.99 -3.69 20.36
N LYS A 133 9.71 -4.08 20.30
CA LYS A 133 9.21 -5.30 20.95
C LYS A 133 9.90 -6.58 20.45
N ASN A 134 10.43 -6.57 19.24
CA ASN A 134 11.09 -7.69 18.60
C ASN A 134 12.63 -7.61 18.68
N GLY A 135 13.18 -6.78 19.57
CA GLY A 135 14.62 -6.65 19.82
C GLY A 135 15.32 -5.51 19.09
N GLY A 136 14.54 -4.58 18.53
CA GLY A 136 15.04 -3.34 17.91
C GLY A 136 15.64 -3.54 16.52
N LEU A 137 16.16 -2.45 15.95
CA LEU A 137 16.78 -2.45 14.60
C LEU A 137 18.08 -3.26 14.51
N SER A 138 18.61 -3.73 15.64
CA SER A 138 19.73 -4.68 15.66
C SER A 138 19.31 -6.09 15.25
N GLU A 139 18.04 -6.45 15.40
CA GLU A 139 17.51 -7.77 15.08
C GLU A 139 17.01 -7.82 13.63
N PRO A 140 17.61 -8.64 12.74
CA PRO A 140 17.34 -8.60 11.30
C PRO A 140 15.88 -8.75 10.90
N ASN A 141 15.07 -9.47 11.70
CA ASN A 141 13.69 -9.77 11.34
C ASN A 141 12.67 -9.00 12.20
N ALA A 142 13.11 -8.04 13.01
CA ALA A 142 12.25 -7.37 14.00
C ALA A 142 11.06 -6.62 13.39
N SER A 143 11.23 -6.07 12.19
CA SER A 143 10.22 -5.25 11.52
C SER A 143 9.45 -5.98 10.40
N GLU A 144 9.78 -7.23 10.07
CA GLU A 144 9.30 -7.90 8.83
C GLU A 144 7.78 -8.12 8.77
N ASN A 145 7.10 -8.02 9.92
CA ASN A 145 5.66 -8.19 10.03
C ASN A 145 4.90 -6.86 10.08
N THR A 146 5.60 -5.73 10.05
CA THR A 146 4.99 -4.39 10.10
C THR A 146 4.57 -3.94 8.70
N ALA A 147 3.50 -3.14 8.62
CA ALA A 147 3.04 -2.58 7.35
C ALA A 147 4.07 -1.67 6.70
N PHE A 148 4.69 -0.79 7.49
CA PHE A 148 5.66 0.18 7.00
C PHE A 148 6.90 -0.50 6.39
N PHE A 149 7.38 -1.61 6.96
CA PHE A 149 8.47 -2.37 6.35
C PHE A 149 8.11 -2.82 4.93
N TRP A 150 6.89 -3.33 4.74
CA TRP A 150 6.43 -3.75 3.41
C TRP A 150 6.09 -2.59 2.48
N VAL A 151 5.67 -1.44 3.00
CA VAL A 151 5.60 -0.19 2.22
C VAL A 151 7.00 0.14 1.68
N CYS A 152 8.03 0.13 2.52
CA CYS A 152 9.40 0.44 2.12
C CYS A 152 9.98 -0.57 1.12
N VAL A 153 9.81 -1.87 1.39
CA VAL A 153 10.22 -2.94 0.47
C VAL A 153 9.51 -2.80 -0.89
N SER A 154 8.21 -2.49 -0.88
CA SER A 154 7.44 -2.30 -2.12
C SER A 154 7.88 -1.04 -2.87
N LEU A 155 8.11 0.08 -2.17
CA LEU A 155 8.62 1.32 -2.75
C LEU A 155 9.95 1.09 -3.46
N CYS A 156 10.94 0.53 -2.76
CA CYS A 156 12.24 0.25 -3.34
C CYS A 156 12.11 -0.68 -4.57
N ALA A 157 11.34 -1.77 -4.45
CA ALA A 157 11.15 -2.71 -5.56
C ALA A 157 10.45 -2.07 -6.76
N MET A 158 9.41 -1.25 -6.54
CA MET A 158 8.69 -0.59 -7.63
C MET A 158 9.56 0.44 -8.33
N LEU A 159 10.33 1.25 -7.58
CA LEU A 159 11.23 2.25 -8.15
C LEU A 159 12.27 1.60 -9.05
N THR A 160 12.86 0.47 -8.61
CA THR A 160 13.80 -0.29 -9.43
C THR A 160 13.15 -0.86 -10.69
N ILE A 161 11.97 -1.48 -10.58
CA ILE A 161 11.27 -2.02 -11.76
C ILE A 161 10.91 -0.89 -12.73
N HIS A 162 10.36 0.21 -12.22
CA HIS A 162 10.00 1.39 -13.01
C HIS A 162 11.23 1.94 -13.76
N TYR A 163 12.34 2.14 -13.04
CA TYR A 163 13.60 2.60 -13.63
C TYR A 163 14.10 1.66 -14.73
N ILE A 164 14.08 0.33 -14.51
CA ILE A 164 14.50 -0.66 -15.51
C ILE A 164 13.61 -0.57 -16.76
N ILE A 165 12.29 -0.48 -16.59
CA ILE A 165 11.35 -0.39 -17.70
C ILE A 165 11.60 0.89 -18.51
N VAL A 166 11.66 2.05 -17.85
CA VAL A 166 11.92 3.34 -18.51
C VAL A 166 13.29 3.33 -19.20
N PHE A 167 14.32 2.79 -18.56
CA PHE A 167 15.65 2.67 -19.14
C PHE A 167 15.64 1.85 -20.44
N ILE A 168 14.97 0.69 -20.45
CA ILE A 168 14.82 -0.16 -21.64
C ILE A 168 14.05 0.58 -22.73
N LEU A 169 12.92 1.18 -22.39
CA LEU A 169 12.08 1.91 -23.34
C LEU A 169 12.85 3.03 -24.04
N THR A 170 13.52 3.90 -23.28
CA THR A 170 14.23 5.06 -23.84
C THR A 170 15.53 4.68 -24.53
N ASN A 171 16.38 3.85 -23.92
CA ASN A 171 17.74 3.61 -24.43
C ASN A 171 17.84 2.42 -25.39
N MET A 172 16.92 1.45 -25.31
CA MET A 172 16.96 0.25 -26.16
C MET A 172 15.88 0.26 -27.24
N LEU A 173 14.72 0.84 -26.96
CA LEU A 173 13.57 0.85 -27.87
C LEU A 173 13.29 2.23 -28.49
N GLY A 174 14.01 3.28 -28.07
CA GLY A 174 13.84 4.64 -28.58
C GLY A 174 12.46 5.25 -28.30
N VAL A 175 11.74 4.73 -27.31
CA VAL A 175 10.44 5.25 -26.89
C VAL A 175 10.67 6.53 -26.07
N GLU A 176 10.06 7.62 -26.54
CA GLU A 176 10.02 8.86 -25.79
C GLU A 176 9.13 8.69 -24.57
N VAL A 177 9.70 8.89 -23.38
CA VAL A 177 8.99 8.81 -22.11
C VAL A 177 8.74 10.24 -21.66
N THR A 178 7.49 10.70 -21.76
CA THR A 178 7.09 12.03 -21.32
C THR A 178 6.19 11.95 -20.10
N THR A 179 6.11 13.06 -19.39
CA THR A 179 5.20 13.28 -18.27
C THR A 179 4.16 14.33 -18.67
N PRO A 180 2.86 14.11 -18.39
CA PRO A 180 1.83 15.11 -18.62
C PRO A 180 2.15 16.42 -17.90
N ASP A 181 1.60 17.52 -18.40
CA ASP A 181 1.60 18.78 -17.67
C ASP A 181 0.55 18.71 -16.56
N PHE A 182 1.02 18.66 -15.32
CA PHE A 182 0.18 18.65 -14.12
C PHE A 182 -0.14 20.06 -13.59
N GLY A 183 0.18 21.10 -14.37
CA GLY A 183 -0.10 22.48 -14.03
C GLY A 183 0.81 23.04 -12.94
N SER A 184 0.30 24.00 -12.19
CA SER A 184 1.02 24.67 -11.11
C SER A 184 1.38 23.71 -9.98
N VAL A 185 2.38 24.09 -9.17
CA VAL A 185 2.76 23.32 -7.97
C VAL A 185 1.55 23.10 -7.04
N THR A 186 0.65 24.09 -6.92
CA THR A 186 -0.56 23.96 -6.09
C THR A 186 -1.51 22.89 -6.65
N GLU A 187 -1.71 22.86 -7.96
CA GLU A 187 -2.52 21.81 -8.63
C GLU A 187 -1.88 20.43 -8.49
N GLN A 188 -0.54 20.34 -8.57
CA GLN A 188 0.18 19.09 -8.35
C GLN A 188 0.04 18.57 -6.91
N VAL A 189 0.19 19.45 -5.92
CA VAL A 189 -0.01 19.10 -4.49
C VAL A 189 -1.41 18.56 -4.27
N PHE A 190 -2.43 19.20 -4.84
CA PHE A 190 -3.80 18.70 -4.78
C PHE A 190 -3.94 17.36 -5.51
N GLY A 191 -3.52 17.29 -6.76
CA GLY A 191 -3.69 16.15 -7.65
C GLY A 191 -3.07 14.88 -7.08
N PHE A 192 -1.80 14.94 -6.66
CA PHE A 192 -1.08 13.79 -6.12
C PHE A 192 -1.61 13.35 -4.75
N ALA A 193 -1.95 14.28 -3.86
CA ALA A 193 -2.53 13.90 -2.55
C ALA A 193 -3.95 13.34 -2.70
N ASN A 194 -4.75 13.92 -3.60
CA ASN A 194 -6.07 13.42 -3.94
C ASN A 194 -5.98 12.03 -4.58
N ALA A 195 -5.09 11.81 -5.54
CA ALA A 195 -4.89 10.53 -6.21
C ALA A 195 -4.56 9.43 -5.20
N ALA A 196 -3.59 9.68 -4.31
CA ALA A 196 -3.19 8.73 -3.28
C ALA A 196 -4.32 8.26 -2.35
N VAL A 197 -5.35 9.09 -2.13
CA VAL A 197 -6.53 8.73 -1.32
C VAL A 197 -7.64 8.17 -2.19
N TRP A 198 -8.09 8.93 -3.20
CA TRP A 198 -9.26 8.59 -4.01
C TRP A 198 -9.03 7.36 -4.87
N GLU A 199 -7.88 7.25 -5.54
CA GLU A 199 -7.61 6.10 -6.39
C GLU A 199 -7.47 4.82 -5.56
N GLU A 200 -6.93 4.88 -4.35
CA GLU A 200 -6.88 3.72 -3.45
C GLU A 200 -8.27 3.36 -2.90
N MET A 201 -9.13 4.34 -2.62
CA MET A 201 -10.54 4.09 -2.30
C MET A 201 -11.25 3.39 -3.46
N VAL A 202 -11.17 3.93 -4.68
CA VAL A 202 -11.85 3.31 -5.83
C VAL A 202 -11.21 1.97 -6.18
N THR A 203 -9.90 1.86 -6.28
CA THR A 203 -9.25 0.63 -6.77
C THR A 203 -9.19 -0.48 -5.74
N ARG A 204 -8.97 -0.17 -4.45
CA ARG A 204 -8.83 -1.19 -3.40
C ARG A 204 -10.12 -1.44 -2.67
N LEU A 205 -10.81 -0.40 -2.21
CA LEU A 205 -12.07 -0.59 -1.50
C LEU A 205 -13.12 -1.15 -2.46
N LEU A 206 -13.27 -0.63 -3.68
CA LEU A 206 -14.30 -1.14 -4.60
C LEU A 206 -13.92 -2.45 -5.29
N TYR A 207 -12.72 -2.60 -5.86
CA TYR A 207 -12.39 -3.79 -6.68
C TYR A 207 -11.74 -4.94 -5.91
N ILE A 208 -11.36 -4.75 -4.64
CA ILE A 208 -10.80 -5.81 -3.79
C ILE A 208 -11.63 -5.99 -2.53
N GLY A 209 -11.70 -4.95 -1.68
CA GLY A 209 -12.38 -4.97 -0.40
C GLY A 209 -13.86 -5.26 -0.52
N GLY A 210 -14.55 -4.62 -1.48
CA GLY A 210 -15.99 -4.74 -1.73
C GLY A 210 -16.41 -6.16 -2.08
N PRO A 211 -15.87 -6.76 -3.16
CA PRO A 211 -16.14 -8.14 -3.52
C PRO A 211 -15.84 -9.11 -2.37
N ILE A 212 -14.72 -8.93 -1.65
CA ILE A 212 -14.37 -9.81 -0.52
C ILE A 212 -15.32 -9.61 0.66
N ALA A 213 -15.72 -8.38 0.97
CA ALA A 213 -16.69 -8.07 2.00
C ALA A 213 -18.07 -8.67 1.67
N ILE A 214 -18.52 -8.56 0.41
CA ILE A 214 -19.78 -9.15 -0.07
C ILE A 214 -19.73 -10.68 0.03
N ILE A 215 -18.68 -11.32 -0.50
CA ILE A 215 -18.51 -12.77 -0.42
C ILE A 215 -18.49 -13.21 1.05
N SER A 216 -17.73 -12.51 1.89
CA SER A 216 -17.66 -12.79 3.33
C SER A 216 -19.01 -12.61 4.03
N LEU A 217 -19.76 -11.54 3.71
CA LEU A 217 -21.06 -11.27 4.29
C LEU A 217 -22.09 -12.33 3.89
N ILE A 218 -22.11 -12.76 2.61
CA ILE A 218 -23.00 -13.81 2.12
C ILE A 218 -22.69 -15.15 2.82
N MET A 219 -21.40 -15.49 2.93
CA MET A 219 -20.97 -16.76 3.51
C MET A 219 -21.19 -16.84 5.02
N THR A 220 -21.11 -15.71 5.74
CA THR A 220 -21.09 -15.70 7.22
C THR A 220 -22.30 -15.07 7.85
N ARG A 221 -23.02 -14.22 7.11
CA ARG A 221 -24.11 -13.36 7.60
C ARG A 221 -23.71 -12.45 8.76
N LYS A 222 -22.42 -12.13 8.91
CA LYS A 222 -21.91 -11.26 9.99
C LYS A 222 -21.53 -9.90 9.43
N ILE A 223 -22.00 -8.84 10.08
CA ILE A 223 -21.66 -7.45 9.71
C ILE A 223 -20.16 -7.15 9.84
N ASP A 224 -19.45 -7.90 10.68
CA ASP A 224 -17.99 -7.82 10.81
C ASP A 224 -17.25 -8.09 9.49
N SER A 225 -17.88 -8.76 8.52
CA SER A 225 -17.35 -8.94 7.16
C SER A 225 -17.11 -7.63 6.43
N LEU A 226 -17.78 -6.53 6.81
CA LEU A 226 -17.53 -5.20 6.24
C LEU A 226 -16.14 -4.66 6.58
N LYS A 227 -15.46 -5.20 7.60
CA LYS A 227 -14.06 -4.85 7.90
C LYS A 227 -13.12 -5.18 6.73
N CYS A 228 -13.49 -6.12 5.85
CA CYS A 228 -12.73 -6.43 4.65
C CYS A 228 -12.62 -5.24 3.68
N LEU A 229 -13.53 -4.26 3.73
CA LEU A 229 -13.44 -3.03 2.94
C LEU A 229 -12.13 -2.27 3.21
N LEU A 230 -11.60 -2.35 4.44
CA LEU A 230 -10.40 -1.64 4.86
C LEU A 230 -9.11 -2.46 4.69
N GLY A 231 -9.19 -3.67 4.10
CA GLY A 231 -8.03 -4.54 3.88
C GLY A 231 -7.52 -5.25 5.14
N GLY A 232 -6.28 -5.76 5.10
CA GLY A 232 -5.64 -6.42 6.26
C GLY A 232 -6.21 -7.80 6.64
N PHE A 233 -6.99 -8.42 5.76
CA PHE A 233 -7.58 -9.75 5.98
C PHE A 233 -6.65 -10.91 5.58
N GLY A 234 -5.52 -10.61 4.93
CA GLY A 234 -4.49 -11.57 4.55
C GLY A 234 -4.73 -12.25 3.20
N MET A 235 -3.69 -12.92 2.70
CA MET A 235 -3.68 -13.50 1.35
C MET A 235 -4.57 -14.75 1.22
N SER A 236 -5.27 -14.85 0.08
CA SER A 236 -6.05 -16.01 -0.38
C SER A 236 -6.04 -16.04 -1.91
N ARG A 237 -6.48 -17.14 -2.54
CA ARG A 237 -6.58 -17.19 -4.01
C ARG A 237 -7.53 -16.14 -4.57
N THR A 238 -8.67 -15.94 -3.91
CA THR A 238 -9.61 -14.87 -4.24
C THR A 238 -8.98 -13.49 -4.12
N ALA A 239 -8.19 -13.24 -3.08
CA ALA A 239 -7.50 -11.97 -2.92
C ALA A 239 -6.44 -11.74 -4.02
N VAL A 240 -5.68 -12.76 -4.39
CA VAL A 240 -4.73 -12.70 -5.52
C VAL A 240 -5.45 -12.35 -6.83
N LEU A 241 -6.59 -13.01 -7.10
CA LEU A 241 -7.39 -12.72 -8.29
C LEU A 241 -7.85 -11.25 -8.33
N PHE A 242 -8.41 -10.75 -7.23
CA PHE A 242 -8.86 -9.34 -7.17
C PHE A 242 -7.71 -8.34 -7.21
N ILE A 243 -6.53 -8.67 -6.66
CA ILE A 243 -5.32 -7.86 -6.84
C ILE A 243 -4.99 -7.75 -8.33
N ILE A 244 -4.95 -8.86 -9.07
CA ILE A 244 -4.64 -8.84 -10.51
C ILE A 244 -5.66 -8.00 -11.28
N ILE A 245 -6.96 -8.23 -11.07
CA ILE A 245 -8.03 -7.49 -11.74
C ILE A 245 -7.93 -5.99 -11.43
N SER A 246 -7.83 -5.62 -10.15
CA SER A 246 -7.70 -4.23 -9.70
C SER A 246 -6.45 -3.55 -10.28
N SER A 247 -5.34 -4.28 -10.41
CA SER A 247 -4.09 -3.76 -10.98
C SER A 247 -4.19 -3.50 -12.47
N ILE A 248 -4.86 -4.37 -13.23
CA ILE A 248 -5.09 -4.18 -14.66
C ILE A 248 -6.00 -2.97 -14.90
N ILE A 249 -7.08 -2.83 -14.13
CA ILE A 249 -7.98 -1.67 -14.21
C ILE A 249 -7.22 -0.38 -13.87
N PHE A 250 -6.41 -0.40 -12.82
CA PHE A 250 -5.57 0.73 -12.42
C PHE A 250 -4.60 1.14 -13.53
N GLY A 251 -3.91 0.17 -14.14
CA GLY A 251 -3.02 0.45 -15.27
C GLY A 251 -3.76 0.97 -16.51
N ALA A 252 -4.93 0.41 -16.83
CA ALA A 252 -5.73 0.84 -17.97
C ALA A 252 -6.20 2.29 -17.82
N ALA A 253 -6.61 2.70 -16.61
CA ALA A 253 -7.03 4.07 -16.32
C ALA A 253 -5.91 5.10 -16.55
N HIS A 254 -4.65 4.69 -16.39
CA HIS A 254 -3.48 5.52 -16.65
C HIS A 254 -3.16 5.69 -18.14
N TYR A 255 -3.84 4.99 -19.05
CA TYR A 255 -3.67 5.24 -20.48
C TYR A 255 -4.16 6.65 -20.85
N SER A 256 -5.43 6.94 -20.57
CA SER A 256 -6.03 8.25 -20.87
C SER A 256 -5.48 9.37 -19.98
N GLY A 257 -5.12 9.07 -18.73
CA GLY A 257 -4.55 10.05 -17.79
C GLY A 257 -3.08 10.38 -18.04
N TRP A 258 -2.41 9.68 -18.97
CA TRP A 258 -0.99 9.86 -19.26
C TRP A 258 -0.73 10.06 -20.76
N ASP A 259 -1.51 10.96 -21.37
CA ASP A 259 -1.41 11.34 -22.79
C ASP A 259 -1.45 10.15 -23.77
N ASN A 260 -2.24 9.11 -23.45
CA ASN A 260 -2.39 7.90 -24.27
C ASN A 260 -1.08 7.12 -24.47
N GLN A 261 -0.17 7.18 -23.49
CA GLN A 261 1.10 6.48 -23.53
C GLN A 261 1.00 5.05 -22.98
N ALA A 262 1.05 4.06 -23.87
CA ALA A 262 0.89 2.65 -23.52
C ALA A 262 1.95 2.12 -22.52
N TRP A 263 3.14 2.71 -22.47
CA TRP A 263 4.17 2.30 -21.51
C TRP A 263 3.74 2.54 -20.06
N LYS A 264 2.94 3.59 -19.81
CA LYS A 264 2.45 3.91 -18.46
C LYS A 264 1.49 2.83 -17.95
N VAL A 265 0.70 2.22 -18.84
CA VAL A 265 -0.22 1.12 -18.49
C VAL A 265 0.54 -0.03 -17.83
N LEU A 266 1.68 -0.44 -18.40
CA LEU A 266 2.48 -1.54 -17.86
C LEU A 266 3.07 -1.18 -16.48
N THR A 267 3.68 0.00 -16.36
CA THR A 267 4.31 0.43 -15.09
C THR A 267 3.27 0.62 -13.99
N ALA A 268 2.13 1.26 -14.30
CA ALA A 268 1.02 1.44 -13.37
C ALA A 268 0.37 0.10 -12.98
N THR A 269 0.22 -0.85 -13.91
CA THR A 269 -0.27 -2.21 -13.57
C THR A 269 0.64 -2.88 -12.54
N ILE A 270 1.97 -2.78 -12.72
CA ILE A 270 2.93 -3.36 -11.77
C ILE A 270 2.85 -2.67 -10.40
N MET A 271 2.73 -1.34 -10.36
CA MET A 271 2.52 -0.59 -9.12
C MET A 271 1.22 -1.01 -8.43
N GLY A 272 0.14 -1.20 -9.20
CA GLY A 272 -1.13 -1.71 -8.71
C GLY A 272 -1.01 -3.06 -8.01
N LEU A 273 -0.11 -3.95 -8.45
CA LEU A 273 0.14 -5.23 -7.79
C LEU A 273 0.73 -5.03 -6.39
N PHE A 274 1.67 -4.09 -6.23
CA PHE A 274 2.26 -3.75 -4.94
C PHE A 274 1.23 -3.09 -4.01
N PHE A 275 0.45 -2.12 -4.52
CA PHE A 275 -0.61 -1.45 -3.78
C PHE A 275 -1.67 -2.47 -3.30
N GLY A 276 -2.16 -3.32 -4.21
CA GLY A 276 -3.10 -4.39 -3.88
C GLY A 276 -2.54 -5.38 -2.85
N TYR A 277 -1.26 -5.73 -2.94
CA TYR A 277 -0.59 -6.58 -1.96
C TYR A 277 -0.57 -5.96 -0.55
N VAL A 278 -0.12 -4.70 -0.42
CA VAL A 278 -0.07 -4.04 0.89
C VAL A 278 -1.47 -3.77 1.45
N PHE A 279 -2.45 -3.48 0.60
CA PHE A 279 -3.85 -3.39 0.99
C PHE A 279 -4.38 -4.70 1.60
N VAL A 280 -4.23 -5.82 0.90
CA VAL A 280 -4.73 -7.12 1.37
C VAL A 280 -4.02 -7.55 2.65
N ARG A 281 -2.71 -7.31 2.75
CA ARG A 281 -1.90 -7.78 3.87
C ARG A 281 -2.00 -6.89 5.11
N PHE A 282 -2.07 -5.58 4.94
CA PHE A 282 -1.95 -4.62 6.05
C PHE A 282 -3.11 -3.66 6.19
N GLY A 283 -3.75 -3.30 5.07
CA GLY A 283 -4.94 -2.45 5.05
C GLY A 283 -4.80 -1.21 4.19
N LEU A 284 -5.90 -0.47 4.08
CA LEU A 284 -6.04 0.71 3.23
C LEU A 284 -5.00 1.80 3.56
N TYR A 285 -4.73 2.06 4.84
CA TYR A 285 -3.74 3.05 5.25
C TYR A 285 -2.33 2.77 4.69
N ALA A 286 -1.94 1.50 4.57
CA ALA A 286 -0.63 1.13 4.05
C ALA A 286 -0.54 1.33 2.54
N SER A 287 -1.65 1.09 1.83
CA SER A 287 -1.76 1.34 0.39
C SER A 287 -1.74 2.83 0.07
N ILE A 288 -2.53 3.62 0.81
CA ILE A 288 -2.54 5.09 0.70
C ILE A 288 -1.15 5.66 0.96
N LEU A 289 -0.47 5.20 2.01
CA LEU A 289 0.89 5.67 2.31
C LEU A 289 1.87 5.34 1.19
N LEU A 290 1.83 4.13 0.65
CA LEU A 290 2.71 3.71 -0.45
C LEU A 290 2.46 4.52 -1.73
N HIS A 291 1.19 4.77 -2.06
CA HIS A 291 0.80 5.60 -3.20
C HIS A 291 1.26 7.05 -2.99
N PHE A 292 0.95 7.63 -1.82
CA PHE A 292 1.35 8.99 -1.45
C PHE A 292 2.85 9.21 -1.60
N ILE A 293 3.71 8.38 -0.99
CA ILE A 293 5.17 8.54 -1.07
C ILE A 293 5.69 8.43 -2.51
N THR A 294 4.99 7.67 -3.35
CA THR A 294 5.42 7.52 -4.75
C THR A 294 5.13 8.78 -5.54
N ASP A 295 3.94 9.36 -5.38
CA ASP A 295 3.54 10.55 -6.14
C ASP A 295 4.14 11.84 -5.58
N PHE A 296 4.24 11.94 -4.25
CA PHE A 296 4.81 13.11 -3.58
C PHE A 296 6.34 13.17 -3.64
N TRP A 297 7.01 12.26 -4.36
CA TRP A 297 8.44 12.35 -4.63
C TRP A 297 8.83 13.70 -5.28
N SER A 298 7.95 14.25 -6.12
CA SER A 298 8.10 15.57 -6.74
C SER A 298 8.21 16.72 -5.74
N SER A 299 7.82 16.49 -4.48
CA SER A 299 7.94 17.48 -3.39
C SER A 299 9.37 17.96 -3.17
N PHE A 300 10.38 17.13 -3.41
CA PHE A 300 11.78 17.54 -3.33
C PHE A 300 12.11 18.67 -4.30
N ASP A 301 11.56 18.64 -5.52
CA ASP A 301 11.76 19.71 -6.50
C ASP A 301 11.05 21.00 -6.08
N TRP A 302 9.81 20.88 -5.58
CA TRP A 302 9.00 22.04 -5.19
C TRP A 302 9.58 22.86 -4.04
N ILE A 303 10.42 22.24 -3.21
CA ILE A 303 11.10 22.89 -2.07
C ILE A 303 12.58 23.17 -2.34
N GLY A 304 13.05 23.01 -3.59
CA GLY A 304 14.42 23.31 -4.00
C GLY A 304 15.46 22.27 -3.58
N LEU A 305 15.03 21.06 -3.22
CA LEU A 305 15.86 19.92 -2.82
C LEU A 305 15.94 18.82 -3.89
N GLY A 306 15.62 19.13 -5.15
CA GLY A 306 15.57 18.17 -6.25
C GLY A 306 16.82 17.30 -6.41
N GLY A 307 18.01 17.89 -6.28
CA GLY A 307 19.28 17.14 -6.31
C GLY A 307 19.40 16.09 -5.20
N ILE A 308 18.89 16.40 -4.00
CA ILE A 308 18.81 15.43 -2.90
C ILE A 308 17.78 14.34 -3.23
N GLY A 309 16.63 14.72 -3.79
CA GLY A 309 15.61 13.79 -4.28
C GLY A 309 16.19 12.77 -5.26
N ILE A 310 17.00 13.21 -6.23
CA ILE A 310 17.66 12.31 -7.19
C ILE A 310 18.62 11.33 -6.49
N ILE A 311 19.45 11.81 -5.57
CA ILE A 311 20.39 10.96 -4.82
C ILE A 311 19.64 9.91 -4.01
N LEU A 312 18.57 10.31 -3.31
CA LEU A 312 17.72 9.40 -2.55
C LEU A 312 17.04 8.37 -3.47
N ALA A 313 16.60 8.78 -4.66
CA ALA A 313 15.96 7.88 -5.62
C ALA A 313 16.92 6.78 -6.06
N PHE A 314 18.15 7.13 -6.45
CA PHE A 314 19.17 6.15 -6.82
C PHE A 314 19.56 5.24 -5.64
N LEU A 315 19.61 5.77 -4.42
CA LEU A 315 19.84 4.96 -3.22
C LEU A 315 18.71 3.94 -3.00
N LEU A 316 17.45 4.35 -3.11
CA LEU A 316 16.29 3.46 -2.99
C LEU A 316 16.24 2.44 -4.13
N ILE A 317 16.61 2.81 -5.35
CA ILE A 317 16.76 1.88 -6.49
C ILE A 317 17.84 0.84 -6.18
N GLY A 318 18.95 1.24 -5.57
CA GLY A 318 19.99 0.33 -5.09
C GLY A 318 19.45 -0.69 -4.07
N PHE A 319 18.69 -0.22 -3.07
CA PHE A 319 17.98 -1.10 -2.14
C PHE A 319 16.91 -1.94 -2.81
N GLY A 320 16.31 -1.47 -3.91
CA GLY A 320 15.26 -2.17 -4.61
C GLY A 320 15.73 -3.47 -5.26
N PHE A 321 16.99 -3.58 -5.70
CA PHE A 321 17.56 -4.88 -6.09
C PHE A 321 17.56 -5.89 -4.92
N VAL A 322 17.88 -5.43 -3.70
CA VAL A 322 17.82 -6.25 -2.49
C VAL A 322 16.37 -6.60 -2.15
N ALA A 323 15.43 -5.65 -2.30
CA ALA A 323 14.01 -5.87 -2.09
C ALA A 323 13.44 -6.91 -3.06
N LEU A 324 13.78 -6.83 -4.36
CA LEU A 324 13.38 -7.78 -5.37
C LEU A 324 13.91 -9.18 -5.08
N TYR A 325 15.20 -9.30 -4.72
CA TYR A 325 15.77 -10.57 -4.27
C TYR A 325 15.04 -11.12 -3.04
N TYR A 326 14.75 -10.26 -2.06
CA TYR A 326 14.05 -10.64 -0.83
C TYR A 326 12.63 -11.16 -1.12
N ILE A 327 11.86 -10.45 -1.95
CA ILE A 327 10.52 -10.87 -2.41
C ILE A 327 10.60 -12.19 -3.15
N LEU A 328 11.50 -12.30 -4.15
CA LEU A 328 11.65 -13.49 -4.98
C LEU A 328 12.00 -14.72 -4.16
N LYS A 329 12.94 -14.59 -3.21
CA LYS A 329 13.31 -15.67 -2.28
C LYS A 329 12.10 -16.13 -1.45
N ARG A 330 11.25 -15.20 -1.02
CA ARG A 330 10.05 -15.52 -0.23
C ARG A 330 8.98 -16.22 -1.06
N ILE A 331 8.80 -15.80 -2.33
CA ILE A 331 7.91 -16.47 -3.28
C ILE A 331 8.39 -17.89 -3.59
N ILE A 332 9.67 -18.06 -3.94
CA ILE A 332 10.26 -19.38 -4.27
C ILE A 332 10.28 -20.29 -3.03
N GLY A 333 10.56 -19.74 -1.85
CA GLY A 333 10.60 -20.48 -0.59
C GLY A 333 9.23 -20.99 -0.14
N SER A 334 8.14 -20.35 -0.57
CA SER A 334 6.77 -20.79 -0.31
C SER A 334 6.30 -21.89 -1.28
N LYS A 335 7.07 -22.99 -1.43
CA LYS A 335 6.87 -24.09 -2.42
C LYS A 335 5.51 -24.84 -2.39
N GLU A 336 4.50 -24.31 -1.70
CA GLU A 336 3.07 -24.65 -1.84
C GLU A 336 2.30 -23.48 -2.48
N SER A 337 2.89 -22.90 -3.54
CA SER A 337 2.57 -21.57 -4.08
C SER A 337 1.16 -21.48 -4.68
N ILE A 338 0.36 -20.52 -4.21
CA ILE A 338 -1.01 -20.15 -4.64
C ILE A 338 -2.03 -21.31 -4.59
N ALA A 339 -1.75 -22.47 -5.17
CA ALA A 339 -2.55 -23.68 -5.10
C ALA A 339 -2.77 -24.17 -3.66
N GLY A 340 -1.76 -24.02 -2.79
CA GLY A 340 -1.87 -24.29 -1.35
C GLY A 340 -2.57 -23.19 -0.54
N MET A 341 -2.79 -22.01 -1.13
CA MET A 341 -3.58 -20.98 -0.45
C MET A 341 -5.04 -21.42 -0.38
N PRO A 342 -5.76 -21.06 0.70
CA PRO A 342 -7.17 -21.36 0.77
C PRO A 342 -7.90 -20.58 -0.34
N LEU A 343 -8.87 -21.23 -1.01
CA LEU A 343 -9.62 -20.65 -2.15
C LEU A 343 -10.18 -19.29 -1.72
N PHE A 344 -10.96 -19.36 -0.65
CA PHE A 344 -11.32 -18.28 0.24
C PHE A 344 -10.68 -18.60 1.59
N LYS A 345 -10.27 -17.61 2.38
CA LYS A 345 -9.71 -17.85 3.72
C LYS A 345 -10.83 -18.42 4.61
N ASN A 346 -11.05 -19.73 4.52
CA ASN A 346 -12.02 -20.47 5.31
C ASN A 346 -11.53 -20.43 6.74
N GLY A 347 -12.02 -19.48 7.50
CA GLY A 347 -12.11 -19.60 8.93
C GLY A 347 -13.49 -19.21 9.42
N LEU A 348 -14.28 -18.39 8.72
CA LEU A 348 -15.52 -17.84 9.28
C LEU A 348 -16.66 -18.88 9.42
N ILE A 349 -16.32 -20.16 9.27
CA ILE A 349 -17.17 -21.34 9.38
C ILE A 349 -16.51 -22.29 10.39
N GLU A 350 -17.02 -22.30 11.61
CA GLU A 350 -17.44 -23.50 12.32
C GLU A 350 -18.31 -23.09 13.52
N ASP A 351 -19.40 -23.85 13.70
CA ASP A 351 -20.47 -23.64 14.67
C ASP A 351 -19.96 -23.48 16.10
N LYS A 352 -20.48 -22.44 16.78
CA LYS A 352 -21.07 -22.58 18.12
C LYS A 352 -22.24 -21.61 18.26
#